data_AF-A0A348DFM5-F1
#
_entry.id   AF-A0A348DFM5-F1
#
_cell.length_a   1.000
_cell.length_b   1.000
_cell.length_c   1.000
_cell.angle_alpha   90.00
_cell.angle_beta   90.00
_cell.angle_gamma   90.00
#
_symmetry.space_group_name_H-M   'P 1'
#
loop_
_entity.id
_entity.type
_entity.pdbx_description
1 polymer ?
#
loop_
_entity_poly.entity_id
_entity_poly.type
_entity_poly.pdbx_seq_one_letter_code
_entity_poly.pdbx_strand_id
1 'polypeptide(L)'
;MTVKYKEGDIFVIPMSNGKYALCQIVFAPKQKFKQAIGFCILSIQNTKKVRDSGALTPLSFEKFGKEMKVIFTGNQNITKGLWKIIANADLTEDKKQLKIFNYAGGLYDGEEEIRRLSVAEYPNYTTMGVSGFELVDNVLTNM
;
A
#
# COMPACT_ATOMS: atom_id res chain seq x y z
N MET A 1 -1.97 -0.71 -23.64
CA MET A 1 -0.81 0.01 -23.06
C MET A 1 -0.77 -0.29 -21.57
N THR A 2 0.40 -0.61 -21.03
CA THR A 2 0.57 -0.92 -19.60
C THR A 2 1.15 0.29 -18.89
N VAL A 3 0.49 0.76 -17.84
CA VAL A 3 0.98 1.86 -17.00
C VAL A 3 2.19 1.38 -16.21
N LYS A 4 3.29 2.14 -16.27
CA LYS A 4 4.46 1.95 -15.42
C LYS A 4 4.22 2.66 -14.08
N TYR A 5 4.64 2.04 -12.99
CA TYR A 5 4.57 2.58 -11.63
C TYR A 5 5.89 2.33 -10.91
N LYS A 6 6.16 3.11 -9.87
CA LYS A 6 7.34 3.01 -9.01
C LYS A 6 7.01 3.43 -7.58
N GLU A 7 7.92 3.15 -6.65
CA GLU A 7 7.82 3.65 -5.28
C GLU A 7 7.74 5.18 -5.24
N GLY A 8 6.98 5.70 -4.29
CA GLY A 8 6.70 7.11 -4.15
C GLY A 8 5.59 7.63 -5.07
N ASP A 9 5.15 6.85 -6.07
CA ASP A 9 4.02 7.26 -6.91
C ASP A 9 2.75 7.39 -6.07
N ILE A 10 2.03 8.48 -6.31
CA ILE A 10 0.78 8.81 -5.66
C ILE A 10 -0.32 8.57 -6.67
N PHE A 11 -1.33 7.82 -6.24
CA PHE A 11 -2.43 7.40 -7.09
C PHE A 11 -3.77 7.53 -6.38
N VAL A 12 -4.84 7.51 -7.17
CA VAL A 12 -6.22 7.61 -6.68
C VAL A 12 -6.94 6.29 -6.90
N ILE A 13 -7.59 5.80 -5.85
CA ILE A 13 -8.55 4.69 -5.91
C ILE A 13 -9.96 5.29 -5.88
N PRO A 14 -10.79 5.10 -6.93
CA PRO A 14 -12.22 5.36 -6.83
C PRO A 14 -12.87 4.32 -5.93
N MET A 15 -13.61 4.76 -4.93
CA MET A 15 -14.28 3.90 -3.94
C MET A 15 -15.75 3.68 -4.33
N SER A 16 -16.33 2.55 -3.91
CA SER A 16 -17.75 2.24 -4.18
C SER A 16 -18.74 3.24 -3.57
N ASN A 17 -18.37 3.92 -2.48
CA ASN A 17 -19.19 4.98 -1.87
C ASN A 17 -19.10 6.35 -2.57
N GLY A 18 -18.48 6.42 -3.76
CA GLY A 18 -18.35 7.63 -4.57
C GLY A 18 -17.21 8.58 -4.14
N LYS A 19 -16.49 8.25 -3.07
CA LYS A 19 -15.28 8.98 -2.64
C LYS A 19 -14.03 8.46 -3.36
N TYR A 20 -12.90 9.09 -3.06
CA TYR A 20 -11.60 8.75 -3.59
C TYR A 20 -10.61 8.60 -2.46
N ALA A 21 -9.84 7.51 -2.47
CA ALA A 21 -8.68 7.37 -1.59
C ALA A 21 -7.42 7.83 -2.32
N LEU A 22 -6.67 8.72 -1.68
CA LEU A 22 -5.35 9.13 -2.11
C LEU A 22 -4.32 8.20 -1.48
N CYS A 23 -3.55 7.50 -2.30
CA CYS A 23 -2.63 6.47 -1.85
C CYS A 23 -1.22 6.74 -2.37
N GLN A 24 -0.21 6.25 -1.65
CA GLN A 24 1.19 6.30 -2.09
C GLN A 24 1.81 4.91 -2.07
N ILE A 25 2.47 4.55 -3.16
CA ILE A 25 3.17 3.27 -3.28
C ILE A 25 4.41 3.28 -2.39
N VAL A 26 4.46 2.34 -1.45
CA VAL A 26 5.62 2.14 -0.54
C VAL A 26 6.44 0.92 -0.92
N PHE A 27 5.89 0.02 -1.74
CA PHE A 27 6.57 -1.18 -2.21
C PHE A 27 6.16 -1.52 -3.65
N ALA A 28 7.14 -1.49 -4.57
CA ALA A 28 6.95 -1.78 -6.00
C ALA A 28 7.99 -2.83 -6.49
N PRO A 29 7.80 -4.12 -6.17
CA PRO A 29 8.76 -5.17 -6.48
C PRO A 29 8.93 -5.40 -7.98
N LYS A 30 10.15 -5.77 -8.40
CA LYS A 30 10.48 -6.04 -9.80
C LYS A 30 10.64 -7.53 -10.11
N GLN A 31 10.89 -8.35 -9.08
CA GLN A 31 11.26 -9.76 -9.26
C GLN A 31 10.32 -10.70 -8.51
N LYS A 32 10.62 -10.99 -7.24
CA LYS A 32 10.01 -12.07 -6.44
C LYS A 32 8.53 -11.82 -6.21
N PHE A 33 8.14 -10.56 -6.03
CA PHE A 33 6.78 -10.16 -5.73
C PHE A 33 6.12 -9.33 -6.84
N LYS A 34 6.63 -9.42 -8.10
CA LYS A 34 6.25 -8.54 -9.22
C LYS A 34 4.76 -8.39 -9.55
N GLN A 35 3.89 -9.24 -9.01
CA GLN A 35 2.43 -9.17 -9.20
C GLN A 35 1.72 -8.39 -8.09
N ALA A 36 2.40 -8.04 -7.01
CA ALA A 36 1.88 -7.31 -5.87
C ALA A 36 2.45 -5.89 -5.81
N ILE A 37 1.70 -5.00 -5.19
CA ILE A 37 2.15 -3.68 -4.74
C ILE A 37 1.78 -3.51 -3.27
N GLY A 38 2.60 -2.75 -2.53
CA GLY A 38 2.27 -2.25 -1.21
C GLY A 38 2.06 -0.74 -1.27
N PHE A 39 0.97 -0.25 -0.67
CA PHE A 39 0.68 1.17 -0.60
C PHE A 39 0.09 1.56 0.75
N CYS A 40 0.25 2.82 1.12
CA CYS A 40 -0.40 3.43 2.27
C CYS A 40 -1.49 4.41 1.84
N ILE A 41 -2.47 4.67 2.70
CA ILE A 41 -3.50 5.69 2.49
C ILE A 41 -3.01 7.01 3.08
N LEU A 42 -3.07 8.08 2.29
CA LEU A 42 -2.75 9.44 2.73
C LEU A 42 -4.01 10.20 3.16
N SER A 43 -5.11 10.04 2.43
CA SER A 43 -6.39 10.70 2.74
C SER A 43 -7.57 10.05 2.01
N ILE A 44 -8.79 10.32 2.50
CA ILE A 44 -10.05 10.04 1.81
C ILE A 44 -10.71 11.38 1.49
N GLN A 45 -11.11 11.56 0.23
CA GLN A 45 -11.58 12.85 -0.28
C GLN A 45 -12.76 12.70 -1.25
N ASN A 46 -13.60 13.74 -1.30
CA ASN A 46 -14.76 13.79 -2.20
C ASN A 46 -14.40 14.17 -3.65
N THR A 47 -13.14 14.55 -3.91
CA THR A 47 -12.69 14.98 -5.24
C THR A 47 -11.42 14.25 -5.64
N LYS A 48 -11.05 14.27 -6.93
CA LYS A 48 -9.80 13.69 -7.44
C LYS A 48 -8.58 14.62 -7.29
N LYS A 49 -8.78 15.85 -6.81
CA LYS A 49 -7.71 16.86 -6.76
C LYS A 49 -6.81 16.63 -5.54
N VAL A 50 -5.50 16.67 -5.75
CA VAL A 50 -4.51 16.60 -4.68
C VAL A 50 -4.43 17.97 -4.00
N ARG A 51 -4.59 18.00 -2.68
CA ARG A 51 -4.20 19.13 -1.84
C ARG A 51 -3.01 18.63 -1.03
N ASP A 52 -1.80 19.09 -1.35
CA ASP A 52 -0.52 18.78 -0.68
C ASP A 52 -0.31 17.33 -0.22
N SER A 53 0.20 16.48 -1.12
CA SER A 53 0.48 15.06 -0.83
C SER A 53 1.87 14.79 -0.24
N GLY A 54 2.80 15.75 -0.30
CA GLY A 54 4.22 15.52 0.00
C GLY A 54 4.53 15.23 1.47
N ALA A 55 3.75 15.78 2.41
CA ALA A 55 3.99 15.69 3.85
C ALA A 55 2.93 14.87 4.62
N LEU A 56 1.98 14.24 3.93
CA LEU A 56 0.90 13.52 4.59
C LEU A 56 1.43 12.25 5.26
N THR A 57 1.08 12.10 6.53
CA THR A 57 1.31 10.89 7.31
C THR A 57 0.35 9.79 6.86
N PRO A 58 0.81 8.52 6.77
CA PRO A 58 -0.07 7.39 6.51
C PRO A 58 -1.19 7.28 7.53
N LEU A 59 -2.43 7.12 7.06
CA LEU A 59 -3.57 6.80 7.90
C LEU A 59 -3.48 5.34 8.37
N SER A 60 -3.79 5.12 9.65
CA SER A 60 -4.06 3.79 10.19
C SER A 60 -5.47 3.33 9.81
N PHE A 61 -5.64 2.03 9.64
CA PHE A 61 -6.94 1.39 9.48
C PHE A 61 -6.95 0.02 10.15
N GLU A 62 -8.11 -0.45 10.57
CA GLU A 62 -8.25 -1.79 11.12
C GLU A 62 -8.51 -2.82 10.01
N LYS A 63 -7.79 -3.93 10.05
CA LYS A 63 -8.05 -5.08 9.18
C LYS A 63 -7.81 -6.37 9.97
N PHE A 64 -8.83 -7.22 10.04
CA PHE A 64 -8.82 -8.46 10.83
C PHE A 64 -8.45 -8.24 12.31
N GLY A 65 -8.98 -7.16 12.94
CA GLY A 65 -8.73 -6.84 14.34
C GLY A 65 -7.30 -6.35 14.64
N LYS A 66 -6.54 -5.97 13.61
CA LYS A 66 -5.20 -5.37 13.74
C LYS A 66 -5.15 -4.02 13.08
N GLU A 67 -4.52 -3.06 13.75
CA GLU A 67 -4.18 -1.78 13.15
C GLU A 67 -3.07 -1.99 12.11
N MET A 68 -3.28 -1.48 10.89
CA MET A 68 -2.34 -1.51 9.78
C MET A 68 -2.20 -0.14 9.15
N LYS A 69 -1.07 0.10 8.48
CA LYS A 69 -0.80 1.33 7.72
C LYS A 69 -0.45 1.08 6.25
N VAL A 70 -0.38 -0.19 5.85
CA VAL A 70 -0.04 -0.62 4.49
C VAL A 70 -1.00 -1.70 4.01
N ILE A 71 -1.44 -1.57 2.77
CA ILE A 71 -2.24 -2.56 2.05
C ILE A 71 -1.35 -3.18 0.98
N PHE A 72 -1.26 -4.51 0.99
CA PHE A 72 -0.73 -5.28 -0.12
C PHE A 72 -1.88 -5.76 -1.00
N THR A 73 -1.77 -5.57 -2.31
CA THR A 73 -2.77 -6.00 -3.30
C THR A 73 -2.11 -6.32 -4.64
N GLY A 74 -2.88 -6.87 -5.57
CA GLY A 74 -2.43 -7.11 -6.93
C GLY A 74 -2.22 -5.82 -7.73
N ASN A 75 -1.25 -5.81 -8.64
CA ASN A 75 -0.90 -4.63 -9.43
C ASN A 75 -1.80 -4.38 -10.66
N GLN A 76 -2.86 -5.17 -10.84
CA GLN A 76 -3.65 -5.15 -12.07
C GLN A 76 -4.41 -3.84 -12.25
N ASN A 77 -4.97 -3.26 -11.18
CA ASN A 77 -5.74 -2.02 -11.28
C ASN A 77 -4.86 -0.81 -11.62
N ILE A 78 -3.63 -0.76 -11.10
CA ILE A 78 -2.69 0.32 -11.44
C ILE A 78 -2.12 0.14 -12.86
N THR A 79 -1.73 -1.07 -13.23
CA THR A 79 -1.15 -1.35 -14.56
C THR A 79 -2.15 -1.17 -15.70
N LYS A 80 -3.45 -1.41 -15.45
CA LYS A 80 -4.56 -1.13 -16.38
C LYS A 80 -4.99 0.35 -16.38
N GLY A 81 -4.44 1.20 -15.50
CA GLY A 81 -4.79 2.61 -15.39
C GLY A 81 -6.16 2.89 -14.76
N LEU A 82 -6.77 1.89 -14.12
CA LEU A 82 -8.00 2.06 -13.33
C LEU A 82 -7.71 2.87 -12.07
N TRP A 83 -6.56 2.61 -11.45
CA TRP A 83 -5.98 3.43 -10.39
C TRP A 83 -5.00 4.42 -11.00
N LYS A 84 -5.39 5.68 -11.03
CA LYS A 84 -4.65 6.72 -11.77
C LYS A 84 -3.52 7.28 -10.92
N ILE A 85 -2.30 7.18 -11.42
CA ILE A 85 -1.15 7.90 -10.89
C ILE A 85 -1.31 9.37 -11.25
N ILE A 86 -1.12 10.24 -10.27
CA ILE A 86 -1.42 11.68 -10.34
C ILE A 86 -0.24 12.55 -9.88
N ALA A 87 0.70 11.98 -9.12
CA ALA A 87 1.90 12.64 -8.65
C ALA A 87 2.96 11.60 -8.26
N ASN A 88 4.14 12.07 -7.89
CA ASN A 88 5.20 11.28 -7.29
C ASN A 88 5.87 12.13 -6.19
N ALA A 89 6.19 11.49 -5.08
CA ALA A 89 6.92 12.12 -3.98
C ALA A 89 7.83 11.10 -3.30
N ASP A 90 8.96 11.55 -2.77
CA ASP A 90 9.87 10.68 -2.03
C ASP A 90 9.19 10.11 -0.78
N LEU A 91 9.62 8.89 -0.40
CA LEU A 91 9.15 8.25 0.82
C LEU A 91 9.90 8.84 2.01
N THR A 92 9.14 9.34 2.99
CA THR A 92 9.68 9.69 4.32
C THR A 92 10.16 8.42 5.03
N GLU A 93 11.01 8.56 6.06
CA GLU A 93 11.52 7.42 6.82
C GLU A 93 10.38 6.55 7.38
N ASP A 94 9.31 7.15 7.90
CA ASP A 94 8.14 6.42 8.38
C ASP A 94 7.48 5.56 7.29
N LYS A 95 7.42 6.06 6.05
CA LYS A 95 6.86 5.33 4.91
C LYS A 95 7.81 4.24 4.44
N LYS A 96 9.12 4.45 4.53
CA LYS A 96 10.12 3.42 4.25
C LYS A 96 9.99 2.26 5.23
N GLN A 97 9.68 2.48 6.50
CA GLN A 97 9.45 1.40 7.46
C GLN A 97 8.26 0.50 7.08
N LEU A 98 7.28 1.01 6.32
CA LEU A 98 6.13 0.22 5.84
C LEU A 98 6.50 -0.82 4.76
N LYS A 99 7.71 -0.76 4.21
CA LYS A 99 8.24 -1.77 3.27
C LYS A 99 8.83 -2.99 4.00
N ILE A 100 8.90 -2.94 5.33
CA ILE A 100 9.35 -4.04 6.16
C ILE A 100 8.15 -4.91 6.55
N PHE A 101 8.17 -6.18 6.15
CA PHE A 101 7.04 -7.09 6.38
C PHE A 101 7.48 -8.53 6.64
N ASN A 102 6.62 -9.25 7.35
CA ASN A 102 6.71 -10.69 7.51
C ASN A 102 6.04 -11.39 6.32
N TYR A 103 6.76 -12.30 5.66
CA TYR A 103 6.22 -13.20 4.65
C TYR A 103 6.74 -14.62 4.89
N ALA A 104 5.82 -15.56 5.15
CA ALA A 104 6.12 -16.97 5.41
C ALA A 104 7.23 -17.20 6.48
N GLY A 105 7.25 -16.37 7.53
CA GLY A 105 8.22 -16.43 8.62
C GLY A 105 9.58 -15.81 8.32
N GLY A 106 9.77 -15.19 7.15
CA GLY A 106 10.91 -14.33 6.86
C GLY A 106 10.54 -12.87 7.07
N LEU A 107 11.46 -12.10 7.65
CA LEU A 107 11.41 -10.64 7.68
C LEU A 107 12.06 -10.11 6.42
N TYR A 108 11.32 -9.33 5.65
CA TYR A 108 11.78 -8.72 4.41
C TYR A 108 11.89 -7.22 4.55
N ASP A 109 12.90 -6.62 3.93
CA ASP A 109 12.92 -5.22 3.53
C ASP A 109 12.78 -5.17 2.01
N GLY A 110 11.56 -4.88 1.55
CA GLY A 110 11.25 -4.94 0.12
C GLY A 110 11.36 -6.36 -0.43
N GLU A 111 12.30 -6.60 -1.35
CA GLU A 111 12.53 -7.94 -1.95
C GLU A 111 13.61 -8.75 -1.24
N GLU A 112 14.35 -8.15 -0.31
CA GLU A 112 15.47 -8.77 0.39
C GLU A 112 15.02 -9.40 1.71
N GLU A 113 15.34 -10.68 1.93
CA GLU A 113 15.10 -11.34 3.22
C GLU A 113 16.23 -10.96 4.18
N ILE A 114 15.90 -10.23 5.25
CA ILE A 114 16.86 -9.80 6.27
C ILE A 114 17.21 -10.98 7.19
N ARG A 115 16.17 -11.67 7.67
CA ARG A 115 16.30 -12.80 8.61
C ARG A 115 15.01 -13.60 8.73
N ARG A 116 15.10 -14.78 9.35
CA ARG A 116 13.92 -15.54 9.79
C ARG A 116 13.40 -14.99 11.13
N LEU A 117 12.08 -14.95 11.26
CA LEU A 117 11.36 -14.56 12.47
C LEU A 117 10.99 -15.81 13.27
N SER A 118 11.08 -15.71 14.59
CA SER A 118 10.39 -16.64 15.48
C SER A 118 8.89 -16.32 15.52
N VAL A 119 8.06 -17.31 15.86
CA VAL A 119 6.59 -17.15 15.93
C VAL A 119 6.17 -16.03 16.89
N ALA A 120 6.91 -15.86 17.99
CA ALA A 120 6.67 -14.81 18.98
C ALA A 120 6.87 -13.39 18.43
N GLU A 121 7.65 -13.23 17.36
CA GLU A 121 7.92 -11.92 16.75
C GLU A 121 6.89 -11.55 15.68
N TYR A 122 6.06 -12.48 15.21
CA TYR A 122 5.08 -12.22 14.15
C TYR A 122 4.15 -11.04 14.46
N PRO A 123 3.66 -10.81 15.70
CA PRO A 123 2.84 -9.66 16.01
C PRO A 123 3.54 -8.30 15.86
N ASN A 124 4.87 -8.26 15.89
CA ASN A 124 5.65 -7.01 15.83
C ASN A 124 5.82 -6.49 14.40
N TYR A 125 5.47 -7.28 13.38
CA TYR A 125 5.67 -6.95 11.98
C TYR A 125 4.37 -7.08 11.20
N THR A 126 4.20 -6.19 10.21
CA THR A 126 3.08 -6.32 9.29
C THR A 126 3.24 -7.59 8.46
N THR A 127 2.22 -8.43 8.41
CA THR A 127 2.21 -9.60 7.53
C THR A 127 1.82 -9.20 6.11
N MET A 128 2.62 -9.59 5.12
CA MET A 128 2.25 -9.43 3.72
C MET A 128 1.14 -10.42 3.35
N GLY A 129 -0.11 -9.92 3.38
CA GLY A 129 -1.29 -10.61 2.87
C GLY A 129 -1.89 -9.84 1.69
N VAL A 130 -1.81 -10.41 0.49
CA VAL A 130 -2.34 -9.79 -0.74
C VAL A 130 -3.87 -9.78 -0.70
N SER A 131 -4.44 -8.58 -0.66
CA SER A 131 -5.87 -8.34 -0.62
C SER A 131 -6.44 -8.30 -2.04
N GLY A 132 -7.56 -8.98 -2.27
CA GLY A 132 -8.36 -8.78 -3.48
C GLY A 132 -8.95 -7.36 -3.52
N PHE A 133 -9.31 -6.88 -4.70
CA PHE A 133 -9.77 -5.50 -4.89
C PHE A 133 -11.06 -5.17 -4.12
N GLU A 134 -11.97 -6.12 -3.98
CA GLU A 134 -13.18 -5.95 -3.16
C GLU A 134 -12.83 -5.75 -1.67
N LEU A 135 -11.84 -6.48 -1.16
CA LEU A 135 -11.37 -6.29 0.22
C LEU A 135 -10.67 -4.93 0.38
N VAL A 136 -9.94 -4.47 -0.62
CA VAL A 136 -9.36 -3.12 -0.62
C VAL A 136 -10.46 -2.07 -0.53
N ASP A 137 -11.50 -2.17 -1.37
CA ASP A 137 -12.62 -1.24 -1.35
C ASP A 137 -13.39 -1.27 -0.01
N ASN A 138 -13.63 -2.46 0.55
CA ASN A 138 -14.25 -2.63 1.87
C ASN A 138 -13.43 -1.99 2.99
N VAL A 139 -12.09 -2.12 2.97
CA VAL A 139 -11.23 -1.46 3.95
C VAL A 139 -11.37 0.05 3.82
N LEU A 140 -11.25 0.58 2.60
CA LEU A 140 -11.30 2.03 2.35
C LEU A 140 -12.66 2.64 2.70
N THR A 141 -13.76 1.93 2.44
CA THR A 141 -15.12 2.44 2.68
C THR A 141 -15.52 2.44 4.15
N ASN A 142 -14.86 1.63 4.98
CA ASN A 142 -15.06 1.56 6.44
C ASN A 142 -14.09 2.46 7.23
N MET A 143 -13.23 3.23 6.56
CA MET A 143 -12.42 4.31 7.15
C MET A 143 -13.21 5.62 7.22
#